data_AF-A0A4Q6B2Q2-F1
#
_entry.id   AF-A0A4Q6B2Q2-F1
#
_cell.length_a   1.000
_cell.length_b   1.000
_cell.length_c   1.000
_cell.angle_alpha   90.00
_cell.angle_beta   90.00
_cell.angle_gamma   90.00
#
_symmetry.space_group_name_H-M   'P 1'
#
loop_
_entity.id
_entity.type
_entity.pdbx_description
1 polymer ?
#
loop_
_entity_poly.entity_id
_entity_poly.type
_entity_poly.pdbx_seq_one_letter_code
_entity_poly.pdbx_strand_id
1 'polypeptide(L)'
;MKQKLSKIFTRNRLGTAVLLLWVPLVVYPITMFTASHVLTLPVPKDQYKLRDAMRALNPDSKDWTAVHTLMSGCNCSSDVGKHLLKRGRSAEFSSETVLLIDAEEAEAKVFEERGFQTKRLKGQELVEIFGLEAAPSMLILNPSREVAYLGGYYARSARTEALDLKVIADLKRDGQTKALPLFGCAVGERLQSAIDPSKLKYSEPEGKR
;
A
#
# COMPACT_ATOMS: atom_id res chain seq x y z
N MET A 1 11.84 61.32 -22.93
CA MET A 1 12.24 60.55 -21.73
C MET A 1 11.08 59.77 -21.08
N LYS A 2 9.84 60.30 -21.01
CA LYS A 2 8.68 59.60 -20.39
C LYS A 2 8.26 58.27 -21.06
N GLN A 3 8.50 58.11 -22.36
CA GLN A 3 8.07 56.92 -23.12
C GLN A 3 8.90 55.65 -22.87
N LYS A 4 10.15 55.77 -22.39
CA LYS A 4 11.00 54.60 -22.05
C LYS A 4 10.68 54.00 -20.67
N LEU A 5 10.12 54.79 -19.76
CA LEU A 5 9.80 54.35 -18.39
C LEU A 5 8.52 53.48 -18.32
N SER A 6 7.52 53.71 -19.17
CA SER A 6 6.29 52.89 -19.16
C SER A 6 6.52 51.44 -19.64
N LYS A 7 7.45 51.23 -20.60
CA LYS A 7 7.81 49.90 -21.11
C LYS A 7 8.58 49.04 -20.09
N ILE A 8 9.32 49.65 -19.17
CA ILE A 8 10.02 48.92 -18.10
C ILE A 8 9.02 48.46 -17.03
N PHE A 9 8.01 49.29 -16.75
CA PHE A 9 7.00 48.97 -15.74
C PHE A 9 6.03 47.86 -16.19
N THR A 10 5.68 47.80 -17.47
CA THR A 10 4.82 46.74 -18.01
C THR A 10 5.53 45.39 -18.15
N ARG A 11 6.83 45.39 -18.46
CA ARG A 11 7.61 44.14 -18.57
C ARG A 11 7.75 43.41 -17.23
N ASN A 12 7.89 44.17 -16.14
CA ASN A 12 7.97 43.60 -14.80
C ASN A 12 6.64 42.99 -14.35
N ARG A 13 5.50 43.62 -14.68
CA ARG A 13 4.17 43.08 -14.34
C ARG A 13 3.83 41.78 -15.05
N LEU A 14 4.21 41.65 -16.33
CA LEU A 14 4.01 40.40 -17.07
C LEU A 14 4.88 39.26 -16.49
N GLY A 15 6.14 39.53 -16.19
CA GLY A 15 7.03 38.55 -15.55
C GLY A 15 6.51 38.10 -14.18
N THR A 16 6.07 39.05 -13.34
CA THR A 16 5.45 38.72 -12.05
C THR A 16 4.17 37.91 -12.22
N ALA A 17 3.28 38.25 -13.16
CA ALA A 17 2.06 37.50 -13.40
C ALA A 17 2.33 36.06 -13.88
N VAL A 18 3.29 35.88 -14.79
CA VAL A 18 3.71 34.55 -15.25
C VAL A 18 4.26 33.72 -14.11
N LEU A 19 5.11 34.29 -13.26
CA LEU A 19 5.65 33.58 -12.09
C LEU A 19 4.57 33.24 -11.06
N LEU A 20 3.66 34.17 -10.77
CA LEU A 20 2.54 33.95 -9.85
C LEU A 20 1.60 32.85 -10.34
N LEU A 21 1.46 32.65 -11.65
CA LEU A 21 0.69 31.54 -12.23
C LEU A 21 1.50 30.23 -12.29
N TRP A 22 2.78 30.31 -12.65
CA TRP A 22 3.65 29.15 -12.82
C TRP A 22 3.93 28.43 -11.50
N VAL A 23 4.19 29.18 -10.42
CA VAL A 23 4.46 28.60 -9.10
C VAL A 23 3.34 27.66 -8.63
N PRO A 24 2.07 28.06 -8.52
CA PRO A 24 1.01 27.15 -8.08
C PRO A 24 0.82 25.99 -9.07
N LEU A 25 0.98 26.23 -10.37
CA LEU A 25 0.83 25.20 -11.40
C LEU A 25 1.88 24.08 -11.28
N VAL A 26 3.09 24.38 -10.78
CA VAL A 26 4.15 23.39 -10.53
C VAL A 26 4.10 22.84 -9.10
N VAL A 27 3.89 23.70 -8.10
CA VAL A 27 3.90 23.30 -6.69
C VAL A 27 2.71 22.41 -6.35
N TYR A 28 1.53 22.68 -6.90
CA TYR A 28 0.33 21.90 -6.64
C TYR A 28 0.50 20.41 -7.00
N PRO A 29 0.83 20.03 -8.26
CA PRO A 29 1.00 18.62 -8.59
C PRO A 29 2.13 17.96 -7.79
N ILE A 30 3.27 18.62 -7.60
CA ILE A 30 4.38 18.08 -6.79
C ILE A 30 3.92 17.78 -5.37
N THR A 31 3.17 18.68 -4.75
CA THR A 31 2.65 18.52 -3.39
C THR A 31 1.67 17.34 -3.33
N MET A 32 0.75 17.25 -4.30
CA MET A 32 -0.22 16.14 -4.38
C MET A 32 0.48 14.78 -4.53
N PHE A 33 1.45 14.67 -5.44
CA PHE A 33 2.21 13.43 -5.63
C PHE A 33 3.03 13.07 -4.39
N THR A 34 3.69 14.05 -3.76
CA THR A 34 4.54 13.81 -2.57
C THR A 34 3.70 13.43 -1.35
N ALA A 35 2.57 14.09 -1.13
CA ALA A 35 1.67 13.78 -0.01
C ALA A 35 1.20 12.31 -0.07
N SER A 36 0.92 11.79 -1.27
CA SER A 36 0.53 10.39 -1.45
C SER A 36 1.60 9.36 -1.05
N HIS A 37 2.86 9.79 -0.91
CA HIS A 37 3.99 8.95 -0.47
C HIS A 37 4.35 9.09 1.01
N VAL A 38 3.79 10.08 1.70
CA VAL A 38 4.07 10.36 3.12
C VAL A 38 2.91 9.93 4.02
N LEU A 39 1.69 9.86 3.47
CA LEU A 39 0.52 9.47 4.25
C LEU A 39 0.52 7.96 4.55
N THR A 40 0.41 7.64 5.83
CA THR A 40 0.14 6.28 6.30
C THR A 40 -1.32 5.93 6.02
N LEU A 41 -1.54 4.84 5.31
CA LEU A 41 -2.91 4.41 4.97
C LEU A 41 -3.65 3.88 6.21
N PRO A 42 -4.99 4.04 6.28
CA PRO A 42 -5.76 3.69 7.45
C PRO A 42 -5.79 2.17 7.69
N VAL A 43 -5.82 1.80 8.96
CA VAL A 43 -6.08 0.43 9.42
C VAL A 43 -7.60 0.22 9.45
N PRO A 44 -8.13 -0.99 9.12
CA PRO A 44 -9.55 -1.28 9.17
C PRO A 44 -10.14 -1.00 10.55
N LYS A 45 -11.30 -0.35 10.57
CA LYS A 45 -12.03 -0.06 11.83
C LYS A 45 -12.67 -1.31 12.42
N ASP A 46 -13.14 -2.21 11.55
CA ASP A 46 -13.79 -3.46 11.96
C ASP A 46 -12.76 -4.60 12.05
N GLN A 47 -12.15 -4.72 13.23
CA GLN A 47 -11.18 -5.76 13.50
C GLN A 47 -11.81 -7.16 13.60
N TYR A 48 -13.12 -7.25 13.90
CA TYR A 48 -13.82 -8.53 13.99
C TYR A 48 -13.99 -9.14 12.60
N LYS A 49 -14.48 -8.35 11.64
CA LYS A 49 -14.60 -8.77 10.25
C LYS A 49 -13.26 -9.22 9.67
N LEU A 50 -12.20 -8.43 9.90
CA LEU A 50 -10.86 -8.77 9.45
C LEU A 50 -10.39 -10.10 10.05
N ARG A 51 -10.54 -10.26 11.36
CA ARG A 51 -10.15 -11.49 12.06
C ARG A 51 -10.90 -12.70 11.52
N ASP A 52 -12.19 -12.59 11.28
CA ASP A 52 -13.01 -13.71 10.81
C ASP A 52 -12.65 -14.09 9.38
N ALA A 53 -12.42 -13.10 8.50
CA ALA A 53 -11.91 -13.34 7.14
C ALA A 53 -10.53 -14.02 7.15
N MET A 54 -9.64 -13.59 8.04
CA MET A 54 -8.31 -14.18 8.21
C MET A 54 -8.38 -15.62 8.75
N ARG A 55 -9.30 -15.89 9.69
CA ARG A 55 -9.58 -17.24 10.19
C ARG A 55 -10.11 -18.16 9.09
N ALA A 56 -10.94 -17.64 8.20
CA ALA A 56 -11.49 -18.39 7.07
C ALA A 56 -10.43 -18.76 6.00
N LEU A 57 -9.38 -17.94 5.83
CA LEU A 57 -8.26 -18.28 4.94
C LEU A 57 -7.43 -19.47 5.43
N ASN A 58 -7.30 -19.61 6.75
CA ASN A 58 -6.48 -20.63 7.38
C ASN A 58 -7.28 -21.31 8.52
N PRO A 59 -8.30 -22.13 8.19
CA PRO A 59 -9.25 -22.66 9.18
C PRO A 59 -8.60 -23.57 10.22
N ASP A 60 -7.58 -24.32 9.78
CA ASP A 60 -6.95 -25.38 10.57
C ASP A 60 -5.65 -24.95 11.27
N SER A 61 -5.18 -23.72 11.02
CA SER A 61 -3.95 -23.27 11.66
C SER A 61 -4.14 -23.02 13.15
N LYS A 62 -3.20 -23.56 13.95
CA LYS A 62 -3.12 -23.42 15.40
C LYS A 62 -1.82 -22.74 15.85
N ASP A 63 -1.09 -22.15 14.90
CA ASP A 63 0.20 -21.52 15.13
C ASP A 63 0.25 -20.17 14.39
N TRP A 64 1.37 -19.48 14.44
CA TRP A 64 1.55 -18.21 13.76
C TRP A 64 1.27 -18.34 12.25
N THR A 65 0.45 -17.44 11.73
CA THR A 65 0.14 -17.35 10.30
C THR A 65 0.36 -15.93 9.81
N ALA A 66 0.81 -15.82 8.57
CA ALA A 66 0.99 -14.53 7.92
C ALA A 66 0.13 -14.45 6.66
N VAL A 67 -0.43 -13.27 6.43
CA VAL A 67 -1.13 -12.93 5.19
C VAL A 67 -0.55 -11.63 4.65
N HIS A 68 -0.13 -11.69 3.40
CA HIS A 68 0.45 -10.57 2.67
C HIS A 68 -0.56 -10.11 1.62
N THR A 69 -0.79 -8.81 1.48
CA THR A 69 -1.55 -8.27 0.35
C THR A 69 -0.61 -7.60 -0.62
N LEU A 70 -0.71 -7.92 -1.91
CA LEU A 70 0.10 -7.33 -2.98
C LEU A 70 -0.81 -7.00 -4.16
N MET A 71 -0.72 -5.77 -4.66
CA MET A 71 -1.48 -5.33 -5.83
C MET A 71 -0.62 -5.34 -7.09
N SER A 72 -1.13 -5.96 -8.16
CA SER A 72 -0.45 -6.02 -9.45
C SER A 72 -0.32 -4.60 -10.05
N GLY A 73 0.76 -4.36 -10.79
CA GLY A 73 1.05 -3.05 -11.39
C GLY A 73 1.46 -1.92 -10.43
N CYS A 74 1.48 -2.13 -9.10
CA CYS A 74 1.95 -1.12 -8.14
C CYS A 74 3.41 -1.39 -7.70
N ASN A 75 4.29 -0.40 -7.90
CA ASN A 75 5.71 -0.49 -7.53
C ASN A 75 5.94 -0.84 -6.06
N CYS A 76 5.11 -0.30 -5.15
CA CYS A 76 5.21 -0.62 -3.71
C CYS A 76 5.01 -2.12 -3.45
N SER A 77 4.02 -2.73 -4.10
CA SER A 77 3.76 -4.17 -4.02
C SER A 77 4.85 -4.98 -4.71
N SER A 78 5.36 -4.52 -5.86
CA SER A 78 6.45 -5.19 -6.59
C SER A 78 7.72 -5.32 -5.75
N ASP A 79 8.09 -4.26 -5.00
CA ASP A 79 9.27 -4.28 -4.12
C ASP A 79 9.12 -5.32 -3.00
N VAL A 80 7.94 -5.36 -2.35
CA VAL A 80 7.63 -6.37 -1.33
C VAL A 80 7.57 -7.77 -1.94
N GLY A 81 6.95 -7.93 -3.12
CA GLY A 81 6.87 -9.20 -3.83
C GLY A 81 8.25 -9.76 -4.15
N LYS A 82 9.18 -8.94 -4.65
CA LYS A 82 10.59 -9.33 -4.88
C LYS A 82 11.26 -9.79 -3.59
N HIS A 83 11.04 -9.09 -2.47
CA HIS A 83 11.54 -9.50 -1.16
C HIS A 83 11.01 -10.87 -0.74
N LEU A 84 9.68 -11.05 -0.78
CA LEU A 84 9.04 -12.30 -0.40
C LEU A 84 9.49 -13.47 -1.28
N LEU A 85 9.57 -13.26 -2.61
CA LEU A 85 10.06 -14.29 -3.53
C LEU A 85 11.53 -14.64 -3.26
N LYS A 86 12.38 -13.64 -3.00
CA LYS A 86 13.79 -13.87 -2.65
C LYS A 86 13.92 -14.67 -1.34
N ARG A 87 13.13 -14.33 -0.33
CA ARG A 87 13.10 -15.01 0.97
C ARG A 87 12.52 -16.42 0.88
N GLY A 88 11.48 -16.62 0.06
CA GLY A 88 10.63 -17.80 0.09
C GLY A 88 9.75 -17.86 1.34
N ARG A 89 8.92 -18.90 1.46
CA ARG A 89 8.12 -19.13 2.66
C ARG A 89 9.01 -19.24 3.90
N SER A 90 8.67 -18.53 4.98
CA SER A 90 9.38 -18.60 6.25
C SER A 90 8.95 -19.81 7.07
N ALA A 91 9.90 -20.45 7.75
CA ALA A 91 9.61 -21.47 8.76
C ALA A 91 9.01 -20.88 10.05
N GLU A 92 9.02 -19.55 10.20
CA GLU A 92 8.41 -18.86 11.34
C GLU A 92 6.88 -18.95 11.35
N PHE A 93 6.27 -19.23 10.19
CA PHE A 93 4.83 -19.33 10.01
C PHE A 93 4.42 -20.76 9.62
N SER A 94 3.35 -21.24 10.25
CA SER A 94 2.72 -22.51 9.85
C SER A 94 2.04 -22.41 8.49
N SER A 95 1.48 -21.23 8.18
CA SER A 95 0.90 -20.88 6.90
C SER A 95 1.24 -19.44 6.54
N GLU A 96 1.58 -19.22 5.28
CA GLU A 96 1.93 -17.92 4.74
C GLU A 96 1.19 -17.73 3.41
N THR A 97 0.19 -16.86 3.42
CA THR A 97 -0.71 -16.63 2.29
C THR A 97 -0.43 -15.29 1.63
N VAL A 98 -0.41 -15.23 0.30
CA VAL A 98 -0.32 -14.00 -0.48
C VAL A 98 -1.64 -13.75 -1.20
N LEU A 99 -2.35 -12.71 -0.78
CA LEU A 99 -3.51 -12.17 -1.47
C LEU A 99 -3.03 -11.26 -2.60
N LEU A 100 -3.25 -11.71 -3.83
CA LEU A 100 -2.82 -11.01 -5.04
C LEU A 100 -4.01 -10.24 -5.63
N ILE A 101 -3.97 -8.91 -5.55
CA ILE A 101 -5.01 -8.01 -6.01
C ILE A 101 -4.78 -7.67 -7.48
N ASP A 102 -5.81 -7.91 -8.30
CA ASP A 102 -5.81 -7.66 -9.74
C ASP A 102 -4.66 -8.33 -10.49
N ALA A 103 -4.21 -9.48 -9.98
CA ALA A 103 -3.13 -10.26 -10.55
C ALA A 103 -3.62 -11.35 -11.52
N GLU A 104 -2.74 -11.69 -12.45
CA GLU A 104 -2.91 -12.82 -13.37
C GLU A 104 -2.52 -14.15 -12.71
N GLU A 105 -3.03 -15.26 -13.27
CA GLU A 105 -2.75 -16.61 -12.78
C GLU A 105 -1.24 -16.94 -12.78
N ALA A 106 -0.50 -16.43 -13.77
CA ALA A 106 0.94 -16.63 -13.85
C ALA A 106 1.69 -15.98 -12.66
N GLU A 107 1.21 -14.83 -12.16
CA GLU A 107 1.82 -14.17 -11.01
C GLU A 107 1.61 -14.99 -9.73
N ALA A 108 0.43 -15.58 -9.55
CA ALA A 108 0.14 -16.49 -8.44
C ALA A 108 1.09 -17.69 -8.40
N LYS A 109 1.29 -18.36 -9.54
CA LYS A 109 2.16 -19.54 -9.63
C LYS A 109 3.59 -19.26 -9.18
N VAL A 110 4.12 -18.07 -9.46
CA VAL A 110 5.49 -17.70 -9.03
C VAL A 110 5.63 -17.69 -7.50
N PHE A 111 4.59 -17.31 -6.76
CA PHE A 111 4.59 -17.37 -5.30
C PHE A 111 4.37 -18.81 -4.80
N GLU A 112 3.51 -19.58 -5.45
CA GLU A 112 3.25 -20.99 -5.10
C GLU A 112 4.51 -21.84 -5.22
N GLU A 113 5.31 -21.62 -6.28
CA GLU A 113 6.62 -22.24 -6.48
C GLU A 113 7.63 -21.91 -5.36
N ARG A 114 7.40 -20.81 -4.64
CA ARG A 114 8.19 -20.41 -3.45
C ARG A 114 7.58 -20.89 -2.13
N GLY A 115 6.55 -21.72 -2.20
CA GLY A 115 5.89 -22.37 -1.06
C GLY A 115 4.79 -21.53 -0.41
N PHE A 116 4.46 -20.36 -0.94
CA PHE A 116 3.35 -19.57 -0.43
C PHE A 116 2.01 -20.17 -0.86
N GLN A 117 0.98 -20.02 -0.03
CA GLN A 117 -0.39 -20.16 -0.50
C GLN A 117 -0.78 -18.87 -1.21
N THR A 118 -1.55 -18.95 -2.29
CA THR A 118 -2.01 -17.72 -2.97
C THR A 118 -3.52 -17.67 -3.10
N LYS A 119 -4.05 -16.45 -3.13
CA LYS A 119 -5.44 -16.21 -3.48
C LYS A 119 -5.51 -14.95 -4.32
N ARG A 120 -6.06 -15.06 -5.52
CA ARG A 120 -6.31 -13.91 -6.39
C ARG A 120 -7.64 -13.26 -6.02
N LEU A 121 -7.65 -11.94 -5.96
CA LEU A 121 -8.81 -11.12 -5.61
C LEU A 121 -8.85 -9.87 -6.48
N LYS A 122 -10.02 -9.25 -6.59
CA LYS A 122 -10.21 -7.88 -7.06
C LYS A 122 -10.05 -6.89 -5.91
N GLY A 123 -9.71 -5.65 -6.23
CA GLY A 123 -9.54 -4.61 -5.21
C GLY A 123 -10.79 -4.44 -4.33
N GLN A 124 -11.98 -4.51 -4.93
CA GLN A 124 -13.25 -4.43 -4.21
C GLN A 124 -13.46 -5.60 -3.25
N GLU A 125 -13.10 -6.83 -3.64
CA GLU A 125 -13.19 -8.01 -2.77
C GLU A 125 -12.27 -7.88 -1.55
N LEU A 126 -11.11 -7.23 -1.69
CA LEU A 126 -10.21 -6.97 -0.56
C LEU A 126 -10.91 -6.09 0.50
N VAL A 127 -11.59 -5.03 0.07
CA VAL A 127 -12.33 -4.12 0.96
C VAL A 127 -13.56 -4.81 1.54
N GLU A 128 -14.32 -5.52 0.71
CA GLU A 128 -15.58 -6.14 1.11
C GLU A 128 -15.38 -7.35 2.03
N ILE A 129 -14.34 -8.15 1.82
CA ILE A 129 -14.10 -9.35 2.63
C ILE A 129 -13.24 -8.99 3.85
N PHE A 130 -12.14 -8.25 3.66
CA PHE A 130 -11.14 -8.02 4.69
C PHE A 130 -11.21 -6.62 5.32
N GLY A 131 -11.95 -5.67 4.72
CA GLY A 131 -11.95 -4.28 5.18
C GLY A 131 -10.63 -3.55 4.91
N LEU A 132 -9.73 -4.14 4.12
CA LEU A 132 -8.42 -3.59 3.80
C LEU A 132 -8.51 -2.72 2.56
N GLU A 133 -8.16 -1.44 2.69
CA GLU A 133 -8.21 -0.47 1.60
C GLU A 133 -6.82 -0.17 1.00
N ALA A 134 -5.77 -0.87 1.46
CA ALA A 134 -4.38 -0.53 1.19
C ALA A 134 -3.53 -1.77 0.89
N ALA A 135 -2.66 -1.65 -0.12
CA ALA A 135 -1.64 -2.63 -0.44
C ALA A 135 -0.30 -1.95 -0.81
N PRO A 136 0.87 -2.51 -0.46
CA PRO A 136 1.02 -3.78 0.25
C PRO A 136 0.76 -3.65 1.76
N SER A 137 0.24 -4.71 2.37
CA SER A 137 0.10 -4.83 3.82
C SER A 137 0.49 -6.23 4.29
N MET A 138 0.81 -6.33 5.58
CA MET A 138 1.15 -7.57 6.27
C MET A 138 0.25 -7.73 7.48
N LEU A 139 -0.30 -8.93 7.62
CA LEU A 139 -1.15 -9.34 8.72
C LEU A 139 -0.57 -10.59 9.34
N ILE A 140 -0.58 -10.66 10.67
CA ILE A 140 -0.13 -11.84 11.40
C ILE A 140 -1.17 -12.22 12.43
N LEU A 141 -1.60 -13.49 12.43
CA LEU A 141 -2.38 -14.05 13.51
C LEU A 141 -1.47 -14.78 14.49
N ASN A 142 -1.79 -14.67 15.78
CA ASN A 142 -1.18 -15.50 16.82
C ASN A 142 -1.84 -16.90 16.87
N PRO A 143 -1.29 -17.84 17.68
CA PRO A 143 -1.88 -19.17 17.89
C PRO A 143 -3.32 -19.15 18.42
N SER A 144 -3.73 -18.08 19.12
CA SER A 144 -5.12 -17.87 19.56
C SER A 144 -6.05 -17.38 18.44
N ARG A 145 -5.54 -17.27 17.21
CA ARG A 145 -6.26 -16.81 16.00
C ARG A 145 -6.79 -15.39 16.14
N GLU A 146 -6.10 -14.55 16.91
CA GLU A 146 -6.35 -13.10 17.00
C GLU A 146 -5.31 -12.37 16.15
N VAL A 147 -5.69 -11.19 15.63
CA VAL A 147 -4.78 -10.35 14.85
C VAL A 147 -3.73 -9.75 15.78
N ALA A 148 -2.51 -10.28 15.70
CA ALA A 148 -1.36 -9.83 16.50
C ALA A 148 -0.63 -8.66 15.84
N TYR A 149 -0.72 -8.55 14.51
CA TYR A 149 -0.13 -7.46 13.76
C TYR A 149 -0.92 -7.15 12.49
N LEU A 150 -1.02 -5.86 12.21
CA LEU A 150 -1.45 -5.31 10.93
C LEU A 150 -0.68 -4.03 10.65
N GLY A 151 0.09 -4.02 9.57
CA GLY A 151 0.91 -2.88 9.20
C GLY A 151 1.69 -3.11 7.92
N GLY A 152 2.67 -2.24 7.67
CA GLY A 152 3.58 -2.35 6.54
C GLY A 152 4.78 -3.26 6.81
N TYR A 153 5.77 -3.15 5.93
CA TYR A 153 7.03 -3.89 5.98
C TYR A 153 8.21 -3.03 6.39
N TYR A 154 8.08 -1.71 6.34
CA TYR A 154 9.22 -0.79 6.44
C TYR A 154 8.96 0.26 7.52
N ALA A 155 10.02 0.63 8.25
CA ALA A 155 9.94 1.72 9.22
C ALA A 155 9.82 3.12 8.57
N ARG A 156 10.21 3.25 7.29
CA ARG A 156 10.24 4.51 6.54
C ARG A 156 9.98 4.29 5.05
N SER A 157 9.56 5.34 4.35
CA SER A 157 9.18 5.31 2.93
C SER A 157 10.33 4.97 1.98
N ALA A 158 11.59 5.07 2.42
CA ALA A 158 12.77 4.72 1.62
C ALA A 158 12.90 3.21 1.33
N ARG A 159 12.05 2.35 1.92
CA ARG A 159 11.93 0.90 1.63
C ARG A 159 13.27 0.13 1.56
N THR A 160 14.20 0.42 2.47
CA THR A 160 15.56 -0.14 2.42
C THR A 160 15.64 -1.59 2.90
N GLU A 161 14.87 -1.95 3.93
CA GLU A 161 14.90 -3.28 4.55
C GLU A 161 13.50 -3.64 5.04
N ALA A 162 12.98 -4.76 4.54
CA ALA A 162 11.71 -5.29 5.00
C ALA A 162 11.90 -5.97 6.37
N LEU A 163 11.03 -5.64 7.32
CA LEU A 163 11.12 -6.03 8.72
C LEU A 163 10.15 -7.16 9.07
N ASP A 164 9.62 -7.89 8.10
CA ASP A 164 8.63 -8.96 8.30
C ASP A 164 9.11 -10.04 9.29
N LEU A 165 10.34 -10.52 9.11
CA LEU A 165 10.93 -11.50 10.04
C LEU A 165 11.23 -10.93 11.43
N LYS A 166 11.61 -9.65 11.50
CA LYS A 166 11.82 -8.97 12.78
C LYS A 166 10.49 -8.81 13.53
N VAL A 167 9.43 -8.44 12.83
CA VAL A 167 8.08 -8.28 13.40
C VAL A 167 7.61 -9.59 14.03
N ILE A 168 7.72 -10.73 13.32
CA ILE A 168 7.31 -12.01 13.92
C ILE A 168 8.20 -12.44 15.09
N ALA A 169 9.51 -12.19 15.01
CA ALA A 169 10.42 -12.47 16.13
C ALA A 169 10.06 -11.64 17.38
N ASP A 170 9.77 -10.35 17.21
CA ASP A 170 9.35 -9.46 18.29
C ASP A 170 7.97 -9.87 18.83
N LEU A 171 7.01 -10.26 17.98
CA LEU A 171 5.70 -10.78 18.40
C LEU A 171 5.80 -12.08 19.19
N LYS A 172 6.66 -13.02 18.78
CA LYS A 172 6.88 -14.28 19.50
C LYS A 172 7.51 -14.06 20.87
N ARG A 173 8.39 -13.06 21.00
CA ARG A 173 9.07 -12.72 22.26
C ARG A 173 8.18 -11.93 23.22
N ASP A 174 7.55 -10.87 22.73
CA ASP A 174 6.92 -9.85 23.55
C ASP A 174 5.38 -9.88 23.49
N GLY A 175 4.80 -10.70 22.60
CA GLY A 175 3.35 -10.82 22.37
C GLY A 175 2.74 -9.64 21.59
N GLN A 176 3.48 -8.54 21.42
CA GLN A 176 3.04 -7.32 20.76
C GLN A 176 4.22 -6.61 20.08
N THR A 177 3.92 -5.82 19.05
CA THR A 177 4.90 -4.92 18.43
C THR A 177 4.20 -3.71 17.83
N LYS A 178 4.95 -2.62 17.65
CA LYS A 178 4.40 -1.39 17.05
C LYS A 178 4.13 -1.63 15.57
N ALA A 179 2.90 -1.36 15.14
CA ALA A 179 2.54 -1.45 13.73
C ALA A 179 3.42 -0.52 12.88
N LEU A 180 4.05 -1.09 11.83
CA LEU A 180 4.81 -0.29 10.88
C LEU A 180 3.85 0.47 9.96
N PRO A 181 4.21 1.68 9.52
CA PRO A 181 3.41 2.46 8.59
C PRO A 181 3.15 1.71 7.27
N LEU A 182 1.92 1.82 6.77
CA LEU A 182 1.52 1.31 5.46
C LEU A 182 1.90 2.32 4.36
N PHE A 183 2.97 2.03 3.63
CA PHE A 183 3.38 2.77 2.44
C PHE A 183 2.92 2.01 1.19
N GLY A 184 1.87 2.51 0.54
CA GLY A 184 1.24 1.74 -0.53
C GLY A 184 0.33 2.53 -1.46
N CYS A 185 -0.36 1.76 -2.30
CA CYS A 185 -1.42 2.21 -3.18
C CYS A 185 -2.78 1.99 -2.50
N ALA A 186 -3.72 2.91 -2.72
CA ALA A 186 -5.12 2.70 -2.34
C ALA A 186 -5.79 1.68 -3.25
N VAL A 187 -6.51 0.74 -2.66
CA VAL A 187 -7.21 -0.34 -3.35
C VAL A 187 -8.70 -0.01 -3.52
N GLY A 188 -9.32 0.62 -2.53
CA GLY A 188 -10.74 0.97 -2.58
C GLY A 188 -11.00 2.36 -3.19
N GLU A 189 -12.11 2.51 -3.91
CA GLU A 189 -12.53 3.77 -4.56
C GLU A 189 -12.59 4.95 -3.59
N ARG A 190 -13.11 4.71 -2.37
CA ARG A 190 -13.20 5.72 -1.32
C ARG A 190 -11.83 6.28 -0.96
N LEU A 191 -10.84 5.42 -0.75
CA LEU A 191 -9.49 5.84 -0.39
C LEU A 191 -8.78 6.46 -1.59
N GLN A 192 -8.94 5.90 -2.79
CA GLN A 192 -8.41 6.49 -4.03
C GLN A 192 -8.92 7.92 -4.24
N SER A 193 -10.22 8.15 -4.10
CA SER A 193 -10.83 9.48 -4.24
C SER A 193 -10.34 10.48 -3.19
N ALA A 194 -10.04 10.00 -1.97
CA ALA A 194 -9.54 10.84 -0.89
C ALA A 194 -8.07 11.25 -1.08
N ILE A 195 -7.23 10.37 -1.64
CA ILE A 195 -5.79 10.62 -1.79
C ILE A 195 -5.38 11.12 -3.19
N ASP A 196 -6.25 10.96 -4.18
CA ASP A 196 -6.08 11.45 -5.56
C ASP A 196 -7.39 12.07 -6.08
N PRO A 197 -7.80 13.24 -5.54
CA PRO A 197 -9.02 13.92 -5.97
C PRO A 197 -8.96 14.34 -7.45
N SER A 198 -7.76 14.46 -8.02
CA SER A 198 -7.54 14.81 -9.42
C SER A 198 -7.61 13.61 -10.38
N LYS A 199 -7.74 12.38 -9.88
CA LYS A 199 -7.73 11.12 -10.65
C LYS A 199 -6.53 10.99 -11.61
N LEU A 200 -5.38 11.57 -11.25
CA LEU A 200 -4.18 11.55 -12.09
C LEU A 200 -3.40 10.23 -11.94
N LYS A 201 -3.58 9.53 -10.83
CA LYS A 201 -2.91 8.27 -10.48
C LYS A 201 -3.85 7.07 -10.59
N TYR A 202 -5.10 7.23 -10.17
CA TYR A 202 -6.14 6.21 -10.26
C TYR A 202 -7.19 6.66 -11.27
N SER A 203 -6.85 6.62 -12.57
CA SER A 203 -7.82 6.75 -13.64
C SER A 203 -8.63 5.45 -13.73
N GLU A 204 -9.94 5.54 -13.98
CA GLU A 204 -10.73 4.35 -14.33
C GLU A 204 -10.04 3.64 -15.51
N PRO A 205 -9.95 2.30 -15.51
CA PRO A 205 -9.50 1.59 -16.70
C PRO A 205 -10.46 1.96 -17.83
N GLU A 206 -9.96 2.63 -18.87
CA GLU A 206 -10.70 2.82 -20.12
C GLU A 206 -11.15 1.45 -20.62
N GLY A 207 -12.47 1.19 -20.55
CA GLY A 207 -13.12 0.11 -21.27
C GLY A 207 -13.08 -1.28 -20.62
N LYS A 208 -14.00 -1.51 -19.67
CA LYS A 208 -14.77 -2.78 -19.58
C LYS A 208 -16.21 -2.46 -19.19
N ARG A 209 -17.03 -2.08 -20.18
CA ARG A 209 -18.49 -2.29 -20.13
C ARG A 209 -18.79 -3.65 -20.74
#